data_AF-A0A7S4MSY4-F1
#
_entry.id   AF-A0A7S4MSY4-F1
#
_cell.length_a   1.000
_cell.length_b   1.000
_cell.length_c   1.000
_cell.angle_alpha   90.00
_cell.angle_beta   90.00
_cell.angle_gamma   90.00
#
_symmetry.space_group_name_H-M   'P 1'
#
loop_
_entity.id
_entity.type
_entity.pdbx_description
1 polymer ?
#
loop_
_entity_poly.entity_id
_entity_poly.type
_entity_poly.pdbx_seq_one_letter_code
_entity_poly.pdbx_strand_id
1 'polypeptide(L)'
;RRISTRQAAARHHKRGRMSRSPSLLAVGLLLALAAGYTPSSRRSQLFRSRQPGRYLSTNDGTLEQNSGNSKQNVSPETIRFNNRLNDLAQKFDRNTARKVEDTLLDTLDRVERGEETKILPNVVSFTAAISAWARSSSPDAASNAEGLFDRMCEMYNKGCYPDLKPNAYAFNAVIAAWNRSREKGSADRAAQLLDRMWELYEETQDEDVKPDSRTFNFVINAIARSRVAGCADRARSLLGRMESLHYAGQNDMQPDALTFGSIINAYANCGEEGSSDKAAELLQSMESLYQLGYESAKPNTFCYNACMNAFAKAGGAENAKKAEQLLSIMEATYESGNEDVKPDVISYSTAINAAANSGIVGAGDKADAFLNNMLKRYLMGNESAKPNCITYTSAIKCWVNVAKNCNNEETATKAVQRAEELLDQTSLLFLAGRNRAFKPTKVTFDLVSDAYKRMDDKKSVKRIEQLRQRIDSTRMKA
;
A
#
# COMPACT_ATOMS: atom_id res chain seq x y z
N ARG A 1 -11.00 19.81 57.27
CA ARG A 1 -11.05 19.54 58.73
C ARG A 1 -10.85 18.05 58.95
N ARG A 2 -9.66 17.68 59.50
CA ARG A 2 -9.25 16.41 60.16
C ARG A 2 -9.42 15.13 59.32
N ILE A 3 -8.41 14.29 59.11
CA ILE A 3 -7.48 13.72 60.09
C ILE A 3 -6.11 13.49 59.42
N SER A 4 -5.05 14.02 60.03
CA SER A 4 -3.68 13.55 59.88
C SER A 4 -3.39 12.46 60.91
N THR A 5 -2.26 11.76 60.70
CA THR A 5 -1.54 10.87 61.65
C THR A 5 -1.95 9.40 61.72
N ARG A 6 -1.15 8.57 61.04
CA ARG A 6 -0.43 7.44 61.66
C ARG A 6 0.70 6.97 60.73
N GLN A 7 1.86 7.61 60.86
CA GLN A 7 3.13 6.91 60.68
C GLN A 7 3.39 6.11 61.94
N ALA A 8 3.67 4.80 61.82
CA ALA A 8 4.80 4.14 62.50
C ALA A 8 4.75 2.62 62.30
N ALA A 9 5.96 2.04 62.23
CA ALA A 9 6.31 0.63 62.36
C ALA A 9 6.20 -0.27 61.11
N ALA A 10 7.27 -0.26 60.29
CA ALA A 10 8.00 -1.48 59.95
C ALA A 10 9.37 -1.14 59.34
N ARG A 11 10.40 -0.97 60.20
CA ARG A 11 11.80 -1.14 59.82
C ARG A 11 12.17 -2.62 59.99
N HIS A 12 13.07 -3.09 59.12
CA HIS A 12 13.74 -4.40 59.06
C HIS A 12 13.03 -5.56 58.35
N HIS A 13 13.34 -5.74 57.05
CA HIS A 13 14.28 -6.81 56.64
C HIS A 13 14.79 -6.58 55.21
N LYS A 14 16.11 -6.46 55.07
CA LYS A 14 16.85 -6.68 53.82
C LYS A 14 16.48 -8.07 53.29
N ARG A 15 15.87 -8.15 52.10
CA ARG A 15 16.02 -9.25 51.14
C ARG A 15 15.63 -8.71 49.76
N GLY A 16 16.61 -8.68 48.86
CA GLY A 16 16.46 -8.15 47.50
C GLY A 16 15.38 -8.89 46.71
N ARG A 17 14.34 -8.16 46.34
CA ARG A 17 13.53 -8.40 45.14
C ARG A 17 13.41 -7.05 44.45
N MET A 18 14.23 -6.85 43.41
CA MET A 18 14.05 -5.74 42.49
C MET A 18 12.68 -5.91 41.84
N SER A 19 11.75 -5.05 42.23
CA SER A 19 10.42 -4.93 41.65
C SER A 19 10.56 -4.45 40.20
N ARG A 20 10.10 -5.28 39.26
CA ARG A 20 9.75 -4.86 37.89
C ARG A 20 8.61 -3.84 38.02
N SER A 21 8.91 -2.55 37.86
CA SER A 21 7.89 -1.52 37.70
C SER A 21 8.16 -0.79 36.39
N PRO A 22 7.26 -0.86 35.39
CA PRO A 22 7.33 0.04 34.24
C PRO A 22 7.22 1.48 34.75
N SER A 23 7.94 2.41 34.11
CA SER A 23 7.88 3.82 34.44
C SER A 23 6.41 4.30 34.47
N LEU A 24 6.04 5.04 35.52
CA LEU A 24 4.67 5.52 35.74
C LEU A 24 4.09 6.30 34.54
N LEU A 25 4.97 6.93 33.74
CA LEU A 25 4.62 7.58 32.48
C LEU A 25 4.10 6.59 31.42
N ALA A 26 4.70 5.40 31.31
CA ALA A 26 4.25 4.37 30.37
C ALA A 26 2.87 3.84 30.77
N VAL A 27 2.62 3.64 32.07
CA VAL A 27 1.31 3.19 32.58
C VAL A 27 0.23 4.25 32.36
N GLY A 28 0.54 5.53 32.58
CA GLY A 28 -0.37 6.64 32.27
C GLY A 28 -0.70 6.77 30.79
N LEU A 29 0.30 6.61 29.90
CA LEU A 29 0.10 6.61 28.46
C LEU A 29 -0.75 5.41 27.97
N LEU A 30 -0.50 4.22 28.53
CA LEU A 30 -1.24 2.99 28.19
C LEU A 30 -2.71 3.08 28.59
N LEU A 31 -3.02 3.70 29.73
CA LEU A 31 -4.40 3.94 30.16
C LEU A 31 -5.12 4.96 29.27
N ALA A 32 -4.44 6.00 28.79
CA ALA A 32 -5.02 6.96 27.84
C ALA A 32 -5.35 6.33 26.48
N LEU A 33 -4.46 5.45 25.98
CA LEU A 33 -4.70 4.68 24.75
C LEU A 33 -5.83 3.65 24.90
N ALA A 34 -5.92 2.98 26.05
CA ALA A 34 -6.95 1.98 26.34
C ALA A 34 -8.32 2.59 26.66
N ALA A 35 -8.36 3.77 27.29
CA ALA A 35 -9.60 4.46 27.67
C ALA A 35 -10.24 5.24 26.50
N GLY A 36 -9.61 5.28 25.31
CA GLY A 36 -10.13 6.01 24.16
C GLY A 36 -10.29 7.52 24.44
N TYR A 37 -9.47 8.09 25.33
CA TYR A 37 -9.58 9.49 25.73
C TYR A 37 -9.27 10.40 24.54
N THR A 38 -10.31 10.85 23.84
CA THR A 38 -10.27 11.99 22.94
C THR A 38 -10.45 13.25 23.79
N PRO A 39 -9.53 14.23 23.77
CA PRO A 39 -9.82 15.53 24.33
C PRO A 39 -10.97 16.13 23.52
N SER A 40 -12.08 16.43 24.20
CA SER A 40 -13.26 17.06 23.64
C SER A 40 -12.91 18.40 22.97
N SER A 41 -12.88 18.42 21.65
CA SER A 41 -12.89 19.64 20.85
C SER A 41 -14.27 20.30 20.96
N ARG A 42 -14.34 21.43 21.68
CA ARG A 42 -15.37 22.46 21.45
C ARG A 42 -14.74 23.59 20.64
N ARG A 43 -14.63 23.42 19.33
CA ARG A 43 -14.95 24.47 18.33
C ARG A 43 -14.96 23.86 16.93
N SER A 44 -16.02 24.18 16.18
CA SER A 44 -16.29 23.91 14.74
C SER A 44 -16.37 22.43 14.37
N GLN A 45 -17.52 21.75 14.28
CA GLN A 45 -18.69 22.02 13.41
C GLN A 45 -18.30 22.44 11.98
N LEU A 46 -17.65 21.49 11.29
CA LEU A 46 -17.82 21.06 9.90
C LEU A 46 -16.75 19.95 9.69
N PHE A 47 -16.86 19.14 8.65
CA PHE A 47 -15.99 17.99 8.33
C PHE A 47 -16.41 16.64 8.94
N ARG A 48 -17.32 16.00 8.22
CA ARG A 48 -17.54 14.55 8.25
C ARG A 48 -16.27 13.82 7.80
N SER A 49 -15.91 12.81 8.58
CA SER A 49 -14.86 11.82 8.40
C SER A 49 -14.79 11.20 6.99
N ARG A 50 -13.60 11.21 6.36
CA ARG A 50 -13.21 10.24 5.32
C ARG A 50 -12.21 9.25 5.95
N GLN A 51 -12.54 7.96 5.88
CA GLN A 51 -11.68 6.88 6.36
C GLN A 51 -10.53 6.59 5.39
N PRO A 52 -9.33 6.19 5.85
CA PRO A 52 -8.26 5.73 4.98
C PRO A 52 -8.33 4.21 4.78
N GLY A 53 -8.14 3.74 3.53
CA GLY A 53 -7.83 2.34 3.25
C GLY A 53 -8.94 1.49 2.63
N ARG A 54 -9.62 1.98 1.60
CA ARG A 54 -10.11 1.14 0.50
C ARG A 54 -9.52 1.71 -0.77
N TYR A 55 -9.09 0.86 -1.70
CA TYR A 55 -8.78 1.26 -3.07
C TYR A 55 -10.00 2.04 -3.59
N LEU A 56 -9.93 3.37 -3.52
CA LEU A 56 -10.85 4.24 -4.19
C LEU A 56 -10.47 4.11 -5.65
N SER A 57 -11.20 3.21 -6.33
CA SER A 57 -11.65 3.47 -7.68
C SER A 57 -12.08 4.94 -7.69
N THR A 58 -11.27 5.80 -8.29
CA THR A 58 -11.72 7.10 -8.77
C THR A 58 -12.72 6.83 -9.89
N ASN A 59 -13.89 6.33 -9.52
CA ASN A 59 -15.10 6.61 -10.26
C ASN A 59 -15.49 8.01 -9.82
N ASP A 60 -14.82 9.00 -10.40
CA ASP A 60 -15.49 10.29 -10.55
C ASP A 60 -16.53 10.05 -11.64
N GLY A 61 -17.77 9.97 -11.17
CA GLY A 61 -18.93 9.86 -12.02
C GLY A 61 -19.18 11.21 -12.67
N THR A 62 -18.54 11.43 -13.80
CA THR A 62 -19.09 12.19 -14.90
C THR A 62 -18.85 11.39 -16.17
N LEU A 63 -19.85 10.61 -16.55
CA LEU A 63 -20.15 10.37 -17.97
C LEU A 63 -20.65 11.71 -18.56
N GLU A 64 -19.82 12.75 -18.49
CA GLU A 64 -20.07 14.00 -19.19
C GLU A 64 -18.88 14.29 -20.12
N GLN A 65 -19.20 14.10 -21.40
CA GLN A 65 -18.81 14.98 -22.48
C GLN A 65 -17.31 15.22 -22.65
N ASN A 66 -16.63 14.24 -23.25
CA ASN A 66 -15.75 14.58 -24.38
C ASN A 66 -16.52 14.34 -25.68
N SER A 67 -17.46 15.24 -25.93
CA SER A 67 -18.11 15.43 -27.22
C SER A 67 -17.11 16.08 -28.16
N GLY A 68 -16.26 15.26 -28.77
CA GLY A 68 -15.17 15.70 -29.62
C GLY A 68 -14.95 14.85 -30.87
N ASN A 69 -15.93 14.04 -31.33
CA ASN A 69 -16.18 13.79 -32.75
C ASN A 69 -17.32 12.79 -32.99
N SER A 70 -18.23 13.17 -33.88
CA SER A 70 -19.40 12.44 -34.39
C SER A 70 -20.47 12.03 -33.37
N LYS A 71 -21.62 12.74 -33.40
CA LYS A 71 -22.89 12.18 -32.90
C LYS A 71 -23.27 11.00 -33.79
N GLN A 72 -22.68 9.84 -33.58
CA GLN A 72 -23.22 8.60 -34.11
C GLN A 72 -24.58 8.37 -33.44
N ASN A 73 -25.58 8.10 -34.27
CA ASN A 73 -26.97 7.93 -33.88
C ASN A 73 -27.14 6.55 -33.21
N VAL A 74 -26.56 6.38 -32.01
CA VAL A 74 -26.60 5.11 -31.27
C VAL A 74 -28.04 4.81 -30.86
N SER A 75 -28.52 3.59 -31.13
CA SER A 75 -29.90 3.22 -30.81
C SER A 75 -30.18 3.32 -29.30
N PRO A 76 -31.37 3.79 -28.88
CA PRO A 76 -31.77 3.80 -27.47
C PRO A 76 -31.69 2.41 -26.82
N GLU A 77 -31.92 1.35 -27.60
CA GLU A 77 -31.78 -0.04 -27.18
C GLU A 77 -30.32 -0.41 -26.85
N THR A 78 -29.34 -0.03 -27.68
CA THR A 78 -27.91 -0.22 -27.39
C THR A 78 -27.49 0.53 -26.12
N ILE A 79 -28.00 1.74 -25.90
CA ILE A 79 -27.71 2.50 -24.67
C ILE A 79 -28.26 1.77 -23.44
N ARG A 80 -29.51 1.29 -23.48
CA ARG A 80 -30.10 0.50 -22.38
C ARG A 80 -29.33 -0.79 -22.14
N PHE A 81 -28.88 -1.45 -23.20
CA PHE A 81 -28.05 -2.65 -23.12
C PHE A 81 -26.71 -2.37 -22.42
N ASN A 82 -26.01 -1.30 -22.80
CA ASN A 82 -24.76 -0.87 -22.16
C ASN A 82 -24.94 -0.54 -20.68
N ASN A 83 -26.02 0.16 -20.33
CA ASN A 83 -26.33 0.45 -18.93
C ASN A 83 -26.58 -0.84 -18.14
N ARG A 84 -27.30 -1.81 -18.72
CA ARG A 84 -27.52 -3.12 -18.10
C ARG A 84 -26.22 -3.89 -17.88
N LEU A 85 -25.28 -3.88 -18.83
CA LEU A 85 -23.97 -4.51 -18.67
C LEU A 85 -23.17 -3.83 -17.55
N ASN A 86 -23.18 -2.51 -17.49
CA ASN A 86 -22.52 -1.75 -16.43
C ASN A 86 -23.12 -2.05 -15.04
N ASP A 87 -24.44 -2.09 -14.92
CA ASP A 87 -25.14 -2.44 -13.68
C ASP A 87 -24.83 -3.87 -13.23
N LEU A 88 -24.76 -4.81 -14.17
CA LEU A 88 -24.31 -6.16 -13.88
C LEU A 88 -22.87 -6.15 -13.39
N ALA A 89 -21.98 -5.46 -14.10
CA ALA A 89 -20.56 -5.37 -13.79
C ALA A 89 -20.28 -4.75 -12.40
N GLN A 90 -21.19 -3.93 -11.86
CA GLN A 90 -21.07 -3.36 -10.52
C GLN A 90 -21.36 -4.35 -9.38
N LYS A 91 -21.90 -5.55 -9.65
CA LYS A 91 -22.31 -6.49 -8.58
C LYS A 91 -21.16 -7.21 -7.86
N PHE A 92 -19.90 -6.90 -8.16
CA PHE A 92 -18.67 -7.37 -7.48
C PHE A 92 -18.64 -8.87 -7.07
N ASP A 93 -19.28 -9.75 -7.84
CA ASP A 93 -19.27 -11.19 -7.62
C ASP A 93 -18.25 -11.87 -8.55
N ARG A 94 -17.69 -13.02 -8.15
CA ARG A 94 -16.71 -13.78 -8.95
C ARG A 94 -17.27 -14.19 -10.31
N ASN A 95 -18.57 -14.46 -10.37
CA ASN A 95 -19.26 -14.88 -11.58
C ASN A 95 -19.84 -13.71 -12.39
N THR A 96 -19.75 -12.47 -11.88
CA THR A 96 -20.30 -11.30 -12.57
C THR A 96 -19.65 -11.09 -13.92
N ALA A 97 -18.32 -11.17 -14.00
CA ALA A 97 -17.59 -10.92 -15.24
C ALA A 97 -17.99 -11.91 -16.34
N ARG A 98 -18.06 -13.21 -16.01
CA ARG A 98 -18.55 -14.25 -16.93
C ARG A 98 -19.99 -14.00 -17.36
N LYS A 99 -20.90 -13.63 -16.45
CA LYS A 99 -22.29 -13.29 -16.83
C LYS A 99 -22.38 -12.09 -17.77
N VAL A 100 -21.55 -11.06 -17.57
CA VAL A 100 -21.50 -9.88 -18.44
C VAL A 100 -20.99 -10.28 -19.82
N GLU A 101 -19.93 -11.09 -19.87
CA GLU A 101 -19.42 -11.67 -21.12
C GLU A 101 -20.47 -12.54 -21.82
N ASP A 102 -21.05 -13.52 -21.16
CA ASP A 102 -22.06 -14.42 -21.74
C ASP A 102 -23.24 -13.62 -22.31
N THR A 103 -23.67 -12.54 -21.62
CA THR A 103 -24.73 -11.66 -22.10
C THR A 103 -24.31 -10.89 -23.35
N LEU A 104 -23.06 -10.42 -23.42
CA LEU A 104 -22.52 -9.75 -24.60
C LEU A 104 -22.41 -10.71 -25.79
N LEU A 105 -21.84 -11.89 -25.57
CA LEU A 105 -21.63 -12.88 -26.62
C LEU A 105 -22.96 -13.43 -27.16
N ASP A 106 -23.94 -13.71 -26.29
CA ASP A 106 -25.29 -14.12 -26.72
C ASP A 106 -25.95 -13.05 -27.61
N THR A 107 -25.83 -11.77 -27.25
CA THR A 107 -26.35 -10.70 -28.11
C THR A 107 -25.62 -10.58 -29.44
N LEU A 108 -24.29 -10.76 -29.46
CA LEU A 108 -23.51 -10.74 -30.69
C LEU A 108 -23.91 -11.89 -31.62
N ASP A 109 -24.05 -13.09 -31.08
CA ASP A 109 -24.45 -14.26 -31.87
C ASP A 109 -25.87 -14.09 -32.46
N ARG A 110 -26.79 -13.43 -31.73
CA ARG A 110 -28.13 -13.10 -32.24
C ARG A 110 -28.09 -12.02 -33.34
N VAL A 111 -27.19 -11.05 -33.24
CA VAL A 111 -26.97 -10.04 -34.30
C VAL A 111 -26.39 -10.69 -35.55
N GLU A 112 -25.39 -11.57 -35.41
CA GLU A 112 -24.77 -12.29 -36.54
C GLU A 112 -25.76 -13.21 -37.27
N ARG A 113 -26.74 -13.79 -36.56
CA ARG A 113 -27.84 -14.58 -37.15
C ARG A 113 -28.95 -13.72 -37.78
N GLY A 114 -28.90 -12.40 -37.64
CA GLY A 114 -29.94 -11.48 -38.10
C GLY A 114 -31.22 -11.52 -37.26
N GLU A 115 -31.19 -12.15 -36.08
CA GLU A 115 -32.33 -12.23 -35.15
C GLU A 115 -32.51 -10.95 -34.31
N GLU A 116 -31.44 -10.16 -34.17
CA GLU A 116 -31.42 -8.91 -33.41
C GLU A 116 -30.81 -7.80 -34.28
N THR A 117 -31.62 -6.79 -34.63
CA THR A 117 -31.19 -5.65 -35.45
C THR A 117 -31.23 -4.32 -34.69
N LYS A 118 -31.80 -4.31 -33.48
CA LYS A 118 -31.99 -3.10 -32.68
C LYS A 118 -30.82 -2.84 -31.73
N ILE A 119 -30.21 -3.91 -31.23
CA ILE A 119 -29.05 -3.84 -30.34
C ILE A 119 -27.82 -4.14 -31.19
N LEU A 120 -26.99 -3.12 -31.38
CA LEU A 120 -25.67 -3.26 -32.01
C LEU A 120 -24.62 -3.01 -30.92
N PRO A 121 -23.95 -4.07 -30.41
CA PRO A 121 -22.86 -3.90 -29.46
C PRO A 121 -21.74 -3.05 -30.05
N ASN A 122 -21.21 -2.13 -29.24
CA ASN A 122 -20.18 -1.17 -29.65
C ASN A 122 -18.99 -1.20 -28.67
N VAL A 123 -18.02 -0.30 -28.85
CA VAL A 123 -16.84 -0.22 -27.96
C VAL A 123 -17.25 -0.12 -26.48
N VAL A 124 -18.35 0.57 -26.17
CA VAL A 124 -18.85 0.69 -24.78
C VAL A 124 -19.30 -0.66 -24.22
N SER A 125 -19.96 -1.50 -25.03
CA SER A 125 -20.37 -2.85 -24.62
C SER A 125 -19.16 -3.74 -24.30
N PHE A 126 -18.16 -3.75 -25.18
CA PHE A 126 -16.92 -4.52 -25.00
C PHE A 126 -16.10 -4.01 -23.82
N THR A 127 -15.87 -2.70 -23.72
CA THR A 127 -15.12 -2.11 -22.61
C THR A 127 -15.77 -2.36 -21.25
N ALA A 128 -17.11 -2.40 -21.17
CA ALA A 128 -17.83 -2.78 -19.95
C ALA A 128 -17.52 -4.22 -19.54
N ALA A 129 -17.52 -5.17 -20.49
CA ALA A 129 -17.19 -6.57 -20.25
C ALA A 129 -15.71 -6.76 -19.87
N ILE A 130 -14.79 -6.15 -20.62
CA ILE A 130 -13.35 -6.16 -20.34
C ILE A 130 -13.07 -5.57 -18.95
N SER A 131 -13.72 -4.45 -18.60
CA SER A 131 -13.57 -3.82 -17.29
C SER A 131 -14.17 -4.68 -16.16
N ALA A 132 -15.23 -5.45 -16.43
CA ALA A 132 -15.78 -6.41 -15.48
C ALA A 132 -14.77 -7.53 -15.21
N TRP A 133 -14.11 -8.05 -16.26
CA TRP A 133 -13.02 -9.01 -16.12
C TRP A 133 -11.82 -8.41 -15.39
N ALA A 134 -11.38 -7.19 -15.73
CA ALA A 134 -10.28 -6.52 -15.07
C ALA A 134 -10.50 -6.30 -13.56
N ARG A 135 -11.76 -6.25 -13.10
CA ARG A 135 -12.14 -6.16 -11.69
C ARG A 135 -12.42 -7.52 -11.03
N SER A 136 -12.50 -8.58 -11.81
CA SER A 136 -12.70 -9.94 -11.32
C SER A 136 -11.46 -10.45 -10.57
N SER A 137 -11.67 -11.32 -9.60
CA SER A 137 -10.59 -12.05 -8.91
C SER A 137 -10.35 -13.44 -9.51
N SER A 138 -10.92 -13.73 -10.68
CA SER A 138 -10.68 -14.98 -11.42
C SER A 138 -9.22 -15.05 -11.86
N PRO A 139 -8.56 -16.23 -11.82
CA PRO A 139 -7.19 -16.38 -12.31
C PRO A 139 -7.08 -15.98 -13.78
N ASP A 140 -7.95 -16.53 -14.64
CA ASP A 140 -7.93 -16.30 -16.10
C ASP A 140 -8.55 -14.95 -16.52
N ALA A 141 -8.73 -14.01 -15.57
CA ALA A 141 -9.43 -12.76 -15.84
C ALA A 141 -8.74 -11.90 -16.89
N ALA A 142 -7.41 -11.85 -16.88
CA ALA A 142 -6.64 -11.06 -17.84
C ALA A 142 -6.67 -11.68 -19.24
N SER A 143 -6.51 -13.00 -19.33
CA SER A 143 -6.62 -13.76 -20.58
C SER A 143 -8.00 -13.62 -21.22
N ASN A 144 -9.09 -13.70 -20.44
CA ASN A 144 -10.45 -13.50 -20.96
C ASN A 144 -10.70 -12.04 -21.40
N ALA A 145 -10.19 -11.07 -20.63
CA ALA A 145 -10.26 -9.66 -21.01
C ALA A 145 -9.54 -9.39 -22.34
N GLU A 146 -8.37 -9.98 -22.54
CA GLU A 146 -7.62 -9.87 -23.81
C GLU A 146 -8.34 -10.60 -24.95
N GLY A 147 -8.88 -11.80 -24.73
CA GLY A 147 -9.65 -12.53 -25.75
C GLY A 147 -10.88 -11.75 -26.26
N LEU A 148 -11.60 -11.06 -25.36
CA LEU A 148 -12.71 -10.17 -25.76
C LEU A 148 -12.23 -8.97 -26.57
N PHE A 149 -11.07 -8.41 -26.22
CA PHE A 149 -10.47 -7.31 -26.96
C PHE A 149 -9.98 -7.74 -28.35
N ASP A 150 -9.38 -8.91 -28.47
CA ASP A 150 -8.96 -9.44 -29.76
C ASP A 150 -10.16 -9.76 -30.65
N ARG A 151 -11.25 -10.29 -30.09
CA ARG A 151 -12.53 -10.45 -30.83
C ARG A 151 -13.06 -9.10 -31.31
N MET A 152 -13.03 -8.05 -30.47
CA MET A 152 -13.41 -6.69 -30.87
C MET A 152 -12.57 -6.19 -32.06
N CYS A 153 -11.25 -6.37 -32.00
CA CYS A 153 -10.32 -6.00 -33.08
C CYS A 153 -10.60 -6.79 -34.38
N GLU A 154 -10.85 -8.09 -34.27
CA GLU A 154 -11.16 -8.94 -35.42
C GLU A 154 -12.45 -8.51 -36.12
N MET A 155 -13.50 -8.18 -35.35
CA MET A 155 -14.78 -7.71 -35.89
C MET A 155 -14.65 -6.35 -36.59
N TYR A 156 -13.80 -5.46 -36.08
CA TYR A 156 -13.46 -4.21 -36.73
C TYR A 156 -12.69 -4.43 -38.04
N ASN A 157 -11.65 -5.28 -38.02
CA ASN A 157 -10.80 -5.56 -39.19
C ASN A 157 -11.56 -6.25 -40.33
N LYS A 158 -12.60 -7.05 -40.01
CA LYS A 158 -13.50 -7.63 -41.02
C LYS A 158 -14.40 -6.60 -41.71
N GLY A 159 -14.44 -5.36 -41.21
CA GLY A 159 -15.25 -4.27 -41.75
C GLY A 159 -16.75 -4.39 -41.45
N CYS A 160 -17.17 -5.39 -40.67
CA CYS A 160 -18.58 -5.63 -40.36
C CYS A 160 -19.15 -4.62 -39.36
N TYR A 161 -18.29 -4.03 -38.51
CA TYR A 161 -18.69 -3.12 -37.43
C TYR A 161 -17.72 -1.94 -37.33
N PRO A 162 -17.94 -0.84 -38.07
CA PRO A 162 -17.07 0.34 -38.01
C PRO A 162 -17.04 0.99 -36.63
N ASP A 163 -18.10 0.84 -35.84
CA ASP A 163 -18.25 1.39 -34.49
C ASP A 163 -17.49 0.58 -33.41
N LEU A 164 -16.74 -0.47 -33.80
CA LEU A 164 -15.89 -1.28 -32.92
C LEU A 164 -14.39 -0.92 -33.01
N LYS A 165 -14.08 0.23 -33.61
CA LYS A 165 -12.70 0.75 -33.69
C LYS A 165 -12.03 0.72 -32.30
N PRO A 166 -10.91 -0.01 -32.12
CA PRO A 166 -10.17 0.00 -30.87
C PRO A 166 -9.74 1.41 -30.50
N ASN A 167 -9.79 1.74 -29.21
CA ASN A 167 -9.36 3.05 -28.70
C ASN A 167 -8.56 2.87 -27.39
N ALA A 168 -7.98 3.95 -26.90
CA ALA A 168 -7.16 3.98 -25.70
C ALA A 168 -7.89 3.45 -24.47
N TYR A 169 -9.21 3.67 -24.36
CA TYR A 169 -10.01 3.13 -23.25
C TYR A 169 -10.06 1.59 -23.26
N ALA A 170 -10.25 0.99 -24.44
CA ALA A 170 -10.28 -0.46 -24.58
C ALA A 170 -8.91 -1.09 -24.29
N PHE A 171 -7.83 -0.52 -24.84
CA PHE A 171 -6.46 -0.95 -24.51
C PHE A 171 -6.18 -0.83 -23.00
N ASN A 172 -6.47 0.33 -22.41
CA ASN A 172 -6.26 0.59 -20.99
C ASN A 172 -7.04 -0.40 -20.10
N ALA A 173 -8.25 -0.81 -20.50
CA ALA A 173 -9.02 -1.80 -19.76
C ALA A 173 -8.35 -3.18 -19.73
N VAL A 174 -7.78 -3.63 -20.85
CA VAL A 174 -7.05 -4.90 -20.94
C VAL A 174 -5.71 -4.83 -20.20
N ILE A 175 -4.95 -3.75 -20.40
CA ILE A 175 -3.68 -3.53 -19.69
C ILE A 175 -3.93 -3.46 -18.17
N ALA A 176 -5.03 -2.85 -17.74
CA ALA A 176 -5.43 -2.83 -16.33
C ALA A 176 -5.79 -4.24 -15.81
N ALA A 177 -6.33 -5.13 -16.64
CA ALA A 177 -6.56 -6.53 -16.29
C ALA A 177 -5.23 -7.26 -16.08
N TRP A 178 -4.28 -7.12 -17.01
CA TRP A 178 -2.93 -7.69 -16.89
C TRP A 178 -2.14 -7.14 -15.70
N ASN A 179 -2.21 -5.83 -15.42
CA ASN A 179 -1.59 -5.19 -14.25
C ASN A 179 -2.09 -5.79 -12.92
N ARG A 180 -3.37 -6.14 -12.84
CA ARG A 180 -3.95 -6.77 -11.64
C ARG A 180 -3.71 -8.28 -11.58
N SER A 181 -3.41 -8.91 -12.71
CA SER A 181 -3.11 -10.34 -12.79
C SER A 181 -1.84 -10.68 -12.00
N ARG A 182 -1.84 -11.88 -11.42
CA ARG A 182 -0.68 -12.47 -10.73
C ARG A 182 -0.07 -13.62 -11.55
N GLU A 183 -0.54 -13.81 -12.77
CA GLU A 183 -0.01 -14.83 -13.67
C GLU A 183 1.43 -14.51 -14.07
N LYS A 184 2.22 -15.55 -14.35
CA LYS A 184 3.57 -15.37 -14.88
C LYS A 184 3.48 -14.79 -16.28
N GLY A 185 4.32 -13.79 -16.58
CA GLY A 185 4.31 -13.11 -17.88
C GLY A 185 3.26 -12.00 -18.00
N SER A 186 2.48 -11.69 -16.96
CA SER A 186 1.48 -10.60 -17.00
C SER A 186 2.10 -9.24 -17.33
N ALA A 187 3.28 -8.96 -16.79
CA ALA A 187 4.05 -7.75 -17.10
C ALA A 187 4.54 -7.71 -18.55
N ASP A 188 4.89 -8.87 -19.12
CA ASP A 188 5.32 -8.96 -20.53
C ASP A 188 4.14 -8.75 -21.47
N ARG A 189 2.98 -9.33 -21.18
CA ARG A 189 1.74 -9.08 -21.92
C ARG A 189 1.32 -7.62 -21.85
N ALA A 190 1.37 -7.00 -20.67
CA ALA A 190 1.07 -5.58 -20.50
C ALA A 190 2.01 -4.69 -21.34
N ALA A 191 3.31 -5.01 -21.38
CA ALA A 191 4.28 -4.29 -22.20
C ALA A 191 4.02 -4.48 -23.71
N GLN A 192 3.75 -5.72 -24.15
CA GLN A 192 3.40 -6.02 -25.55
C GLN A 192 2.16 -5.27 -26.01
N LEU A 193 1.15 -5.12 -25.15
CA LEU A 193 -0.06 -4.35 -25.47
C LEU A 193 0.22 -2.85 -25.60
N LEU A 194 1.13 -2.29 -24.79
CA LEU A 194 1.57 -0.91 -24.95
C LEU A 194 2.35 -0.72 -26.25
N ASP A 195 3.24 -1.64 -26.61
CA ASP A 195 3.99 -1.57 -27.86
C ASP A 195 3.05 -1.70 -29.07
N ARG A 196 2.08 -2.64 -29.04
CA ARG A 196 1.02 -2.76 -30.06
C ARG A 196 0.20 -1.47 -30.18
N MET A 197 -0.15 -0.84 -29.06
CA MET A 197 -0.90 0.41 -29.06
C MET A 197 -0.09 1.56 -29.66
N TRP A 198 1.22 1.58 -29.41
CA TRP A 198 2.14 2.56 -29.99
C TRP A 198 2.33 2.37 -31.50
N GLU A 199 2.54 1.13 -31.95
CA GLU A 199 2.65 0.78 -33.37
C GLU A 199 1.40 1.22 -34.15
N LEU A 200 0.21 0.93 -33.61
CA LEU A 200 -1.05 1.35 -34.23
C LEU A 200 -1.15 2.88 -34.32
N TYR A 201 -0.72 3.62 -33.30
CA TYR A 201 -0.69 5.07 -33.34
C TYR A 201 0.28 5.58 -34.42
N GLU A 202 1.48 5.00 -34.53
CA GLU A 202 2.46 5.39 -35.55
C GLU A 202 1.97 5.12 -36.96
N GLU A 203 1.31 3.97 -37.19
CA GLU A 203 0.76 3.59 -38.49
C GLU A 203 -0.44 4.46 -38.92
N THR A 204 -1.35 4.74 -37.99
CA THR A 204 -2.64 5.39 -38.31
C THR A 204 -2.66 6.89 -38.04
N GLN A 205 -1.73 7.40 -37.22
CA GLN A 205 -1.73 8.77 -36.67
C GLN A 205 -3.06 9.14 -36.00
N ASP A 206 -3.74 8.13 -35.46
CA ASP A 206 -5.06 8.27 -34.87
C ASP A 206 -4.96 8.52 -33.37
N GLU A 207 -5.32 9.73 -32.95
CA GLU A 207 -5.25 10.13 -31.54
C GLU A 207 -6.16 9.26 -30.63
N ASP A 208 -7.18 8.57 -31.17
CA ASP A 208 -8.05 7.69 -30.37
C ASP A 208 -7.31 6.46 -29.81
N VAL A 209 -6.21 6.03 -30.44
CA VAL A 209 -5.40 4.87 -30.01
C VAL A 209 -4.07 5.28 -29.37
N LYS A 210 -3.80 6.58 -29.24
CA LYS A 210 -2.56 7.09 -28.67
C LYS A 210 -2.41 6.72 -27.19
N PRO A 211 -1.26 6.16 -26.77
CA PRO A 211 -0.98 5.89 -25.36
C PRO A 211 -0.98 7.15 -24.50
N ASP A 212 -1.50 7.04 -23.28
CA ASP A 212 -1.56 8.13 -22.30
C ASP A 212 -0.78 7.78 -21.03
N SER A 213 -0.67 8.72 -20.09
CA SER A 213 -0.01 8.49 -18.79
C SER A 213 -0.61 7.29 -18.05
N ARG A 214 -1.91 7.02 -18.22
CA ARG A 214 -2.58 5.87 -17.58
C ARG A 214 -2.07 4.54 -18.13
N THR A 215 -1.88 4.46 -19.44
CA THR A 215 -1.34 3.30 -20.15
C THR A 215 0.04 2.97 -19.61
N PHE A 216 0.95 3.95 -19.60
CA PHE A 216 2.30 3.81 -19.06
C PHE A 216 2.28 3.40 -17.58
N ASN A 217 1.47 4.07 -16.75
CA ASN A 217 1.35 3.76 -15.33
C ASN A 217 0.91 2.32 -15.06
N PHE A 218 -0.03 1.78 -15.84
CA PHE A 218 -0.43 0.40 -15.67
C PHE A 218 0.68 -0.58 -16.02
N VAL A 219 1.42 -0.36 -17.11
CA VAL A 219 2.55 -1.23 -17.51
C VAL A 219 3.71 -1.13 -16.52
N ILE A 220 4.10 0.09 -16.13
CA ILE A 220 5.15 0.33 -15.14
C ILE A 220 4.81 -0.37 -13.81
N ASN A 221 3.57 -0.24 -13.34
CA ASN A 221 3.12 -0.91 -12.12
C ASN A 221 3.08 -2.44 -12.27
N ALA A 222 2.67 -2.96 -13.43
CA ALA A 222 2.70 -4.40 -13.71
C ALA A 222 4.13 -4.95 -13.65
N ILE A 223 5.08 -4.27 -14.31
CA ILE A 223 6.50 -4.62 -14.28
C ILE A 223 7.05 -4.53 -12.85
N ALA A 224 6.82 -3.42 -12.16
CA ALA A 224 7.26 -3.19 -10.78
C ALA A 224 6.78 -4.28 -9.79
N ARG A 225 5.59 -4.83 -10.01
CA ARG A 225 4.97 -5.86 -9.16
C ARG A 225 5.33 -7.30 -9.55
N SER A 226 5.93 -7.51 -10.73
CA SER A 226 6.22 -8.85 -11.27
C SER A 226 7.22 -9.67 -10.43
N ARG A 227 8.06 -9.00 -9.64
CA ARG A 227 9.17 -9.60 -8.86
C ARG A 227 10.15 -10.44 -9.70
N VAL A 228 10.19 -10.22 -11.01
CA VAL A 228 11.19 -10.78 -11.91
C VAL A 228 12.50 -10.01 -11.71
N ALA A 229 13.65 -10.66 -11.87
CA ALA A 229 14.96 -10.00 -11.80
C ALA A 229 15.05 -8.85 -12.83
N GLY A 230 15.66 -7.73 -12.45
CA GLY A 230 15.75 -6.54 -13.30
C GLY A 230 14.42 -5.80 -13.54
N CYS A 231 13.33 -6.17 -12.85
CA CYS A 231 12.03 -5.50 -13.08
C CYS A 231 12.06 -4.01 -12.72
N ALA A 232 12.82 -3.62 -11.70
CA ALA A 232 12.93 -2.22 -11.29
C ALA A 232 13.66 -1.38 -12.35
N ASP A 233 14.76 -1.91 -12.91
CA ASP A 233 15.50 -1.26 -13.98
C ASP A 233 14.65 -1.18 -15.27
N ARG A 234 13.94 -2.25 -15.63
CA ARG A 234 13.01 -2.24 -16.78
C ARG A 234 11.89 -1.21 -16.61
N ALA A 235 11.32 -1.10 -15.41
CA ALA A 235 10.32 -0.09 -15.09
C ALA A 235 10.90 1.33 -15.15
N ARG A 236 12.16 1.53 -14.73
CA ARG A 236 12.88 2.79 -14.86
C ARG A 236 13.17 3.16 -16.32
N SER A 237 13.54 2.20 -17.18
CA SER A 237 13.69 2.45 -18.62
C SER A 237 12.38 2.91 -19.26
N LEU A 238 11.25 2.31 -18.87
CA LEU A 238 9.94 2.72 -19.38
C LEU A 238 9.52 4.11 -18.88
N LEU A 239 9.88 4.48 -17.64
CA LEU A 239 9.76 5.85 -17.15
C LEU A 239 10.63 6.82 -17.96
N GLY A 240 11.86 6.44 -18.32
CA GLY A 240 12.71 7.26 -19.19
C GLY A 240 12.10 7.50 -20.58
N ARG A 241 11.46 6.47 -21.17
CA ARG A 241 10.67 6.62 -22.41
C ARG A 241 9.53 7.63 -22.19
N MET A 242 8.76 7.47 -21.12
CA MET A 242 7.65 8.37 -20.76
C MET A 242 8.11 9.83 -20.57
N GLU A 243 9.20 10.05 -19.84
CA GLU A 243 9.84 11.36 -19.66
C GLU A 243 10.28 11.95 -21.01
N SER A 244 10.96 11.17 -21.86
CA SER A 244 11.43 11.65 -23.18
C SER A 244 10.28 12.08 -24.10
N LEU A 245 9.16 11.35 -24.08
CA LEU A 245 7.98 11.66 -24.87
C LEU A 245 7.30 12.94 -24.36
N HIS A 246 7.22 13.09 -23.03
CA HIS A 246 6.72 14.31 -22.42
C HIS A 246 7.55 15.54 -22.84
N TYR A 247 8.88 15.45 -22.75
CA TYR A 247 9.78 16.54 -23.18
C TYR A 247 9.74 16.81 -24.69
N ALA A 248 9.37 15.81 -25.50
CA ALA A 248 9.15 15.96 -26.94
C ALA A 248 7.79 16.62 -27.29
N GLY A 249 7.01 17.06 -26.29
CA GLY A 249 5.73 17.75 -26.48
C GLY A 249 4.49 16.87 -26.33
N GLN A 250 4.65 15.59 -25.99
CA GLN A 250 3.52 14.69 -25.68
C GLN A 250 3.05 14.92 -24.23
N ASN A 251 2.35 16.03 -24.00
CA ASN A 251 1.89 16.44 -22.67
C ASN A 251 0.99 15.39 -21.98
N ASP A 252 0.31 14.55 -22.76
CA ASP A 252 -0.57 13.46 -22.28
C ASP A 252 0.20 12.29 -21.62
N MET A 253 1.54 12.32 -21.64
CA MET A 253 2.44 11.29 -21.13
C MET A 253 3.31 11.78 -19.96
N GLN A 254 2.81 12.74 -19.19
CA GLN A 254 3.51 13.27 -18.02
C GLN A 254 3.58 12.24 -16.88
N PRO A 255 4.79 11.91 -16.35
CA PRO A 255 4.93 11.05 -15.17
C PRO A 255 4.30 11.67 -13.93
N ASP A 256 3.75 10.82 -13.05
CA ASP A 256 3.12 11.24 -11.82
C ASP A 256 3.69 10.53 -10.57
N ALA A 257 3.23 10.93 -9.39
CA ALA A 257 3.65 10.32 -8.13
C ALA A 257 3.40 8.80 -8.05
N LEU A 258 2.41 8.27 -8.77
CA LEU A 258 2.17 6.83 -8.83
C LEU A 258 3.25 6.14 -9.68
N THR A 259 3.68 6.75 -10.79
CA THR A 259 4.77 6.26 -11.64
C THR A 259 6.06 6.11 -10.83
N PHE A 260 6.50 7.20 -10.19
CA PHE A 260 7.73 7.22 -9.38
C PHE A 260 7.61 6.27 -8.18
N GLY A 261 6.53 6.36 -7.42
CA GLY A 261 6.33 5.53 -6.23
C GLY A 261 6.31 4.02 -6.54
N SER A 262 5.75 3.62 -7.69
CA SER A 262 5.73 2.22 -8.11
C SER A 262 7.13 1.68 -8.35
N ILE A 263 8.01 2.47 -8.99
CA ILE A 263 9.40 2.08 -9.30
C ILE A 263 10.26 2.12 -8.04
N ILE A 264 10.12 3.13 -7.17
CA ILE A 264 10.81 3.18 -5.86
C ILE A 264 10.45 1.94 -5.04
N ASN A 265 9.17 1.56 -5.02
CA ASN A 265 8.73 0.34 -4.36
C ASN A 265 9.25 -0.93 -5.06
N ALA A 266 9.46 -0.94 -6.38
CA ALA A 266 10.11 -2.05 -7.08
C ALA A 266 11.55 -2.23 -6.60
N TYR A 267 12.35 -1.16 -6.55
CA TYR A 267 13.71 -1.19 -6.00
C TYR A 267 13.72 -1.67 -4.55
N ALA A 268 12.76 -1.24 -3.73
CA ALA A 268 12.62 -1.73 -2.36
C ALA A 268 12.32 -3.24 -2.25
N ASN A 269 11.91 -3.90 -3.33
CA ASN A 269 11.50 -5.31 -3.32
C ASN A 269 12.38 -6.23 -4.18
N CYS A 270 13.24 -5.71 -5.06
CA CYS A 270 14.07 -6.54 -5.94
C CYS A 270 15.23 -7.23 -5.20
N GLY A 271 15.76 -6.64 -4.13
CA GLY A 271 16.86 -7.21 -3.34
C GLY A 271 18.21 -7.22 -4.06
N GLU A 272 18.33 -6.49 -5.16
CA GLU A 272 19.57 -6.31 -5.92
C GLU A 272 20.51 -5.33 -5.20
N GLU A 273 21.82 -5.51 -5.37
CA GLU A 273 22.83 -4.61 -4.81
C GLU A 273 22.68 -3.20 -5.40
N GLY A 274 22.84 -2.16 -4.56
CA GLY A 274 22.65 -0.77 -4.97
C GLY A 274 21.19 -0.35 -5.21
N SER A 275 20.21 -1.26 -5.09
CA SER A 275 18.78 -0.93 -5.28
C SER A 275 18.28 0.16 -4.33
N SER A 276 18.78 0.22 -3.09
CA SER A 276 18.43 1.27 -2.14
C SER A 276 18.93 2.65 -2.55
N ASP A 277 20.10 2.73 -3.18
CA ASP A 277 20.64 4.00 -3.67
C ASP A 277 19.90 4.45 -4.93
N LYS A 278 19.60 3.52 -5.87
CA LYS A 278 18.71 3.81 -7.02
C LYS A 278 17.32 4.30 -6.60
N ALA A 279 16.75 3.73 -5.53
CA ALA A 279 15.48 4.20 -4.97
C ALA A 279 15.57 5.64 -4.46
N ALA A 280 16.69 5.99 -3.81
CA ALA A 280 16.94 7.33 -3.28
C ALA A 280 17.18 8.35 -4.40
N GLU A 281 17.98 8.00 -5.40
CA GLU A 281 18.21 8.82 -6.60
C GLU A 281 16.89 9.14 -7.31
N LEU A 282 16.00 8.14 -7.43
CA LEU A 282 14.71 8.35 -8.06
C LEU A 282 13.79 9.25 -7.24
N LEU A 283 13.79 9.14 -5.90
CA LEU A 283 13.06 10.05 -5.03
C LEU A 283 13.61 11.48 -5.12
N GLN A 284 14.94 11.65 -5.16
CA GLN A 284 15.58 12.95 -5.32
C GLN A 284 15.28 13.58 -6.70
N SER A 285 15.26 12.77 -7.76
CA SER A 285 14.82 13.22 -9.09
C SER A 285 13.38 13.71 -9.06
N MET A 286 12.49 12.99 -8.36
CA MET A 286 11.09 13.36 -8.18
C MET A 286 10.93 14.68 -7.42
N GLU A 287 11.67 14.86 -6.31
CA GLU A 287 11.74 16.13 -5.57
C GLU A 287 12.24 17.29 -6.44
N SER A 288 13.26 17.04 -7.26
CA SER A 288 13.84 18.06 -8.14
C SER A 288 12.85 18.49 -9.22
N LEU A 289 12.12 17.55 -9.83
CA LEU A 289 11.05 17.85 -10.79
C LEU A 289 9.95 18.69 -10.14
N TYR A 290 9.54 18.35 -8.92
CA TYR A 290 8.56 19.15 -8.19
C TYR A 290 9.05 20.59 -7.95
N GLN A 291 10.31 20.78 -7.56
CA GLN A 291 10.92 22.10 -7.39
C GLN A 291 10.99 22.91 -8.70
N LEU A 292 11.07 22.23 -9.86
CA LEU A 292 11.03 22.86 -11.19
C LEU A 292 9.60 23.22 -11.64
N GLY A 293 8.57 22.94 -10.82
CA GLY A 293 7.17 23.28 -11.11
C GLY A 293 6.33 22.13 -11.69
N TYR A 294 6.87 20.92 -11.77
CA TYR A 294 6.11 19.74 -12.19
C TYR A 294 5.26 19.20 -11.03
N GLU A 295 4.06 19.78 -10.84
CA GLU A 295 3.12 19.41 -9.78
C GLU A 295 2.73 17.92 -9.81
N SER A 296 2.70 17.27 -10.99
CA SER A 296 2.41 15.84 -11.12
C SER A 296 3.43 14.96 -10.39
N ALA A 297 4.67 15.43 -10.28
CA ALA A 297 5.79 14.75 -9.63
C ALA A 297 5.92 15.10 -8.14
N LYS A 298 4.91 15.72 -7.52
CA LYS A 298 4.93 16.04 -6.08
C LYS A 298 5.10 14.77 -5.21
N PRO A 299 6.19 14.64 -4.44
CA PRO A 299 6.38 13.51 -3.54
C PRO A 299 5.30 13.44 -2.47
N ASN A 300 4.86 12.24 -2.15
CA ASN A 300 3.89 11.99 -1.10
C ASN A 300 4.40 10.94 -0.11
N THR A 301 3.61 10.70 0.94
CA THR A 301 3.91 9.76 2.02
C THR A 301 4.27 8.36 1.50
N PHE A 302 3.63 7.90 0.41
CA PHE A 302 3.92 6.60 -0.18
C PHE A 302 5.33 6.54 -0.79
N CYS A 303 5.76 7.58 -1.53
CA CYS A 303 7.10 7.64 -2.13
C CYS A 303 8.20 7.59 -1.06
N TYR A 304 8.08 8.40 -0.01
CA TYR A 304 9.05 8.39 1.10
C TYR A 304 9.05 7.05 1.83
N ASN A 305 7.88 6.49 2.13
CA ASN A 305 7.76 5.19 2.80
C ASN A 305 8.40 4.06 1.96
N ALA A 306 8.21 4.08 0.63
CA ALA A 306 8.82 3.12 -0.27
C ALA A 306 10.36 3.23 -0.27
N CYS A 307 10.92 4.44 -0.30
CA CYS A 307 12.36 4.66 -0.24
C CYS A 307 12.95 4.24 1.12
N MET A 308 12.30 4.61 2.23
CA MET A 308 12.69 4.16 3.57
C MET A 308 12.66 2.63 3.70
N ASN A 309 11.70 1.98 3.05
CA ASN A 309 11.61 0.52 3.05
C ASN A 309 12.75 -0.13 2.24
N ALA A 310 13.22 0.52 1.16
CA ALA A 310 14.41 0.08 0.43
C ALA A 310 15.64 0.09 1.34
N PHE A 311 15.87 1.19 2.07
CA PHE A 311 16.94 1.28 3.06
C PHE A 311 16.79 0.25 4.19
N ALA A 312 15.58 0.09 4.72
CA ALA A 312 15.32 -0.86 5.80
C ALA A 312 15.68 -2.30 5.40
N LYS A 313 15.41 -2.69 4.16
CA LYS A 313 15.71 -4.04 3.65
C LYS A 313 17.15 -4.24 3.23
N ALA A 314 17.79 -3.21 2.65
CA ALA A 314 19.22 -3.25 2.39
C ALA A 314 20.01 -3.42 3.69
N GLY A 315 19.51 -2.85 4.80
CA GLY A 315 20.10 -3.01 6.12
C GLY A 315 21.44 -2.27 6.25
N GLY A 316 22.07 -2.41 7.41
CA GLY A 316 23.32 -1.72 7.73
C GLY A 316 23.14 -0.30 8.28
N ALA A 317 24.18 0.19 8.94
CA ALA A 317 24.15 1.42 9.73
C ALA A 317 23.86 2.67 8.87
N GLU A 318 24.46 2.77 7.69
CA GLU A 318 24.29 3.92 6.80
C GLU A 318 22.87 4.00 6.23
N ASN A 319 22.31 2.88 5.78
CA ASN A 319 20.92 2.85 5.31
C ASN A 319 19.92 3.17 6.42
N ALA A 320 20.16 2.72 7.65
CA ALA A 320 19.33 3.08 8.80
C ALA A 320 19.36 4.59 9.09
N LYS A 321 20.53 5.24 8.96
CA LYS A 321 20.65 6.70 9.07
C LYS A 321 19.91 7.42 7.95
N LYS A 322 20.03 6.96 6.70
CA LYS A 322 19.29 7.52 5.56
C LYS A 322 17.76 7.43 5.77
N ALA A 323 17.27 6.30 6.29
CA ALA A 323 15.85 6.15 6.62
C ALA A 323 15.39 7.10 7.75
N GLU A 324 16.22 7.30 8.78
CA GLU A 324 15.98 8.26 9.87
C GLU A 324 15.95 9.72 9.37
N GLN A 325 16.86 10.06 8.45
CA GLN A 325 16.89 11.37 7.80
C GLN A 325 15.62 11.62 6.98
N LEU A 326 15.18 10.64 6.17
CA LEU A 326 13.93 10.76 5.40
C LEU A 326 12.72 10.96 6.31
N LEU A 327 12.61 10.21 7.42
CA LEU A 327 11.53 10.42 8.39
C LEU A 327 11.56 11.84 8.97
N SER A 328 12.76 12.36 9.28
CA SER A 328 12.93 13.72 9.81
C SER A 328 12.52 14.78 8.78
N ILE A 329 12.83 14.57 7.49
CA ILE A 329 12.40 15.42 6.39
C ILE A 329 10.88 15.40 6.26
N MET A 330 10.24 14.22 6.32
CA MET A 330 8.78 14.10 6.29
C MET A 330 8.13 14.85 7.46
N GLU A 331 8.69 14.73 8.67
CA GLU A 331 8.20 15.44 9.85
C GLU A 331 8.29 16.97 9.67
N ALA A 332 9.45 17.48 9.24
CA ALA A 332 9.67 18.90 9.03
C ALA A 332 8.80 19.48 7.91
N THR A 333 8.66 18.76 6.80
CA THR A 333 7.85 19.19 5.64
C THR A 333 6.35 19.19 5.97
N TYR A 334 5.89 18.21 6.75
CA TYR A 334 4.52 18.22 7.28
C TYR A 334 4.28 19.40 8.23
N GLU A 335 5.23 19.68 9.12
CA GLU A 335 5.16 20.82 10.05
C GLU A 335 5.19 22.18 9.32
N SER A 336 5.83 22.26 8.16
CA SER A 336 5.75 23.45 7.28
C SER A 336 4.44 23.58 6.50
N GLY A 337 3.50 22.64 6.65
CA GLY A 337 2.15 22.71 6.08
C GLY A 337 1.90 21.80 4.87
N ASN A 338 2.83 20.92 4.50
CA ASN A 338 2.61 19.98 3.39
C ASN A 338 1.88 18.72 3.89
N GLU A 339 0.56 18.63 3.69
CA GLU A 339 -0.24 17.50 4.14
C GLU A 339 0.06 16.18 3.38
N ASP A 340 0.60 16.24 2.17
CA ASP A 340 0.81 15.06 1.32
C ASP A 340 1.94 14.14 1.82
N VAL A 341 2.83 14.68 2.65
CA VAL A 341 4.02 14.01 3.21
C VAL A 341 3.89 13.69 4.69
N LYS A 342 2.66 13.74 5.22
CA LYS A 342 2.33 13.45 6.61
C LYS A 342 2.82 12.06 7.06
N PRO A 343 3.76 11.96 8.03
CA PRO A 343 4.18 10.68 8.58
C PRO A 343 3.02 9.86 9.14
N ASP A 344 3.00 8.57 8.82
CA ASP A 344 1.98 7.63 9.25
C ASP A 344 2.58 6.42 9.96
N VAL A 345 1.72 5.45 10.30
CA VAL A 345 2.13 4.18 10.91
C VAL A 345 3.20 3.47 10.10
N ILE A 346 3.13 3.54 8.76
CA ILE A 346 4.09 2.89 7.87
C ILE A 346 5.44 3.62 7.98
N SER A 347 5.46 4.96 8.00
CA SER A 347 6.69 5.75 8.16
C SER A 347 7.48 5.36 9.41
N TYR A 348 6.83 5.41 10.58
CA TYR A 348 7.49 5.06 11.85
C TYR A 348 7.86 3.57 11.92
N SER A 349 6.96 2.68 11.51
CA SER A 349 7.24 1.23 11.56
C SER A 349 8.40 0.84 10.64
N THR A 350 8.56 1.53 9.52
CA THR A 350 9.65 1.33 8.55
C THR A 350 10.97 1.86 9.10
N ALA A 351 10.99 3.05 9.70
CA ALA A 351 12.18 3.59 10.36
C ALA A 351 12.66 2.71 11.53
N ILE A 352 11.72 2.20 12.34
CA ILE A 352 12.03 1.23 13.42
C ILE A 352 12.60 -0.08 12.83
N ASN A 353 12.03 -0.59 11.73
CA ASN A 353 12.56 -1.78 11.09
C ASN A 353 13.95 -1.54 10.45
N ALA A 354 14.22 -0.34 9.93
CA ALA A 354 15.55 0.04 9.46
C ALA A 354 16.56 0.05 10.61
N ALA A 355 16.20 0.64 11.77
CA ALA A 355 17.01 0.56 12.98
C ALA A 355 17.26 -0.89 13.41
N ALA A 356 16.23 -1.76 13.37
CA ALA A 356 16.35 -3.17 13.70
C ALA A 356 17.33 -3.94 12.79
N ASN A 357 17.48 -3.51 11.53
CA ASN A 357 18.37 -4.10 10.55
C ASN A 357 19.72 -3.36 10.44
N SER A 358 19.98 -2.36 11.29
CA SER A 358 21.18 -1.53 11.22
C SER A 358 22.46 -2.20 11.73
N GLY A 359 22.33 -3.17 12.65
CA GLY A 359 23.45 -3.78 13.36
C GLY A 359 24.09 -2.89 14.44
N ILE A 360 23.55 -1.70 14.71
CA ILE A 360 24.10 -0.75 15.69
C ILE A 360 23.67 -1.14 17.12
N VAL A 361 24.58 -1.04 18.09
CA VAL A 361 24.30 -1.37 19.51
C VAL A 361 23.19 -0.52 20.12
N GLY A 362 23.10 0.77 19.77
CA GLY A 362 22.05 1.71 20.22
C GLY A 362 20.76 1.68 19.40
N ALA A 363 20.55 0.68 18.55
CA ALA A 363 19.35 0.61 17.71
C ALA A 363 18.05 0.45 18.52
N GLY A 364 18.11 -0.21 19.69
CA GLY A 364 16.97 -0.39 20.59
C GLY A 364 16.45 0.94 21.13
N ASP A 365 17.36 1.80 21.61
CA ASP A 365 17.00 3.13 22.12
C ASP A 365 16.40 4.01 21.02
N LYS A 366 16.93 3.92 19.79
CA LYS A 366 16.35 4.60 18.62
C LYS A 366 14.94 4.10 18.29
N ALA A 367 14.71 2.79 18.33
CA ALA A 367 13.39 2.21 18.09
C ALA A 367 12.38 2.71 19.13
N ASP A 368 12.76 2.78 20.40
CA ASP A 368 11.93 3.34 21.46
C ASP A 368 11.69 4.85 21.28
N ALA A 369 12.70 5.61 20.83
CA ALA A 369 12.55 7.02 20.52
C ALA A 369 11.53 7.27 19.40
N PHE A 370 11.60 6.50 18.30
CA PHE A 370 10.61 6.57 17.23
C PHE A 370 9.20 6.20 17.70
N LEU A 371 9.06 5.13 18.49
CA LEU A 371 7.77 4.71 19.04
C LEU A 371 7.19 5.78 19.98
N ASN A 372 8.02 6.42 20.80
CA ASN A 372 7.61 7.50 21.69
C ASN A 372 7.22 8.77 20.94
N ASN A 373 7.96 9.14 19.88
CA ASN A 373 7.59 10.26 19.01
C ASN A 373 6.23 10.00 18.34
N MET A 374 6.05 8.82 17.76
CA MET A 374 4.79 8.37 17.19
C MET A 374 3.62 8.47 18.18
N LEU A 375 3.81 7.98 19.41
CA LEU A 375 2.83 8.09 20.49
C LEU A 375 2.53 9.54 20.86
N LYS A 376 3.55 10.39 20.98
CA LYS A 376 3.38 11.82 21.27
C LYS A 376 2.53 12.49 20.19
N ARG A 377 2.82 12.24 18.91
CA ARG A 377 2.03 12.80 17.79
C ARG A 377 0.59 12.32 17.81
N TYR A 378 0.35 11.03 18.11
CA TYR A 378 -1.00 10.52 18.28
C TYR A 378 -1.77 11.25 19.39
N LEU A 379 -1.14 11.46 20.55
CA LEU A 379 -1.75 12.18 21.67
C LEU A 379 -1.98 13.67 21.37
N MET A 380 -1.20 14.26 20.46
CA MET A 380 -1.41 15.61 19.94
C MET A 380 -2.55 15.70 18.90
N GLY A 381 -3.26 14.60 18.63
CA GLY A 381 -4.42 14.55 17.73
C GLY A 381 -4.10 13.98 16.35
N ASN A 382 -2.87 13.52 16.09
CA ASN A 382 -2.54 12.89 14.81
C ASN A 382 -2.95 11.41 14.77
N GLU A 383 -4.18 11.13 14.34
CA GLU A 383 -4.67 9.75 14.22
C GLU A 383 -3.85 8.86 13.26
N SER A 384 -3.18 9.42 12.24
CA SER A 384 -2.36 8.63 11.30
C SER A 384 -1.10 8.06 11.95
N ALA A 385 -0.67 8.63 13.08
CA ALA A 385 0.47 8.18 13.85
C ALA A 385 0.06 7.21 14.99
N LYS A 386 -1.14 6.62 14.96
CA LYS A 386 -1.58 5.67 15.98
C LYS A 386 -0.79 4.35 15.90
N PRO A 387 -0.03 3.95 16.94
CA PRO A 387 0.72 2.70 16.87
C PRO A 387 -0.20 1.49 16.70
N ASN A 388 0.31 0.45 16.05
CA ASN A 388 -0.38 -0.82 15.89
C ASN A 388 0.58 -1.99 16.20
N CYS A 389 0.10 -3.22 16.08
CA CYS A 389 0.90 -4.41 16.36
C CYS A 389 2.15 -4.53 15.48
N ILE A 390 2.15 -3.97 14.26
CA ILE A 390 3.31 -3.97 13.36
C ILE A 390 4.41 -3.08 13.94
N THR A 391 4.08 -1.87 14.37
CA THR A 391 5.04 -0.94 14.98
C THR A 391 5.73 -1.55 16.20
N TYR A 392 4.96 -2.13 17.11
CA TYR A 392 5.51 -2.81 18.28
C TYR A 392 6.31 -4.06 17.93
N THR A 393 5.87 -4.84 16.93
CA THR A 393 6.63 -6.01 16.46
C THR A 393 7.97 -5.60 15.87
N SER A 394 8.04 -4.48 15.13
CA SER A 394 9.30 -3.91 14.64
C SER A 394 10.22 -3.48 15.79
N ALA A 395 9.68 -2.85 16.84
CA ALA A 395 10.46 -2.44 18.01
C ALA A 395 10.97 -3.64 18.81
N ILE A 396 10.13 -4.65 19.02
CA ILE A 396 10.50 -5.94 19.63
C ILE A 396 11.62 -6.61 18.82
N LYS A 397 11.47 -6.67 17.49
CA LYS A 397 12.51 -7.20 16.60
C LYS A 397 13.82 -6.44 16.76
N CYS A 398 13.78 -5.12 16.89
CA CYS A 398 14.98 -4.29 17.13
C CYS A 398 15.70 -4.70 18.41
N TRP A 399 15.00 -4.73 19.55
CA TRP A 399 15.58 -5.14 20.84
C TRP A 399 16.10 -6.58 20.84
N VAL A 400 15.38 -7.49 20.20
CA VAL A 400 15.84 -8.88 20.02
C VAL A 400 17.11 -8.94 19.17
N ASN A 401 17.24 -8.12 18.12
CA ASN A 401 18.46 -8.05 17.32
C ASN A 401 19.63 -7.42 18.07
N VAL A 402 19.38 -6.40 18.91
CA VAL A 402 20.39 -5.84 19.82
C VAL A 402 20.91 -6.93 20.76
N ALA A 403 20.02 -7.74 21.35
CA ALA A 403 20.41 -8.85 22.23
C ALA A 403 21.23 -9.93 21.52
N LYS A 404 20.98 -10.16 20.22
CA LYS A 404 21.74 -11.12 19.41
C LYS A 404 23.14 -10.62 19.05
N ASN A 405 23.29 -9.32 18.87
CA ASN A 405 24.52 -8.70 18.35
C ASN A 405 25.44 -8.17 19.46
N CYS A 406 25.00 -8.16 20.73
CA CYS A 406 25.80 -7.65 21.84
C CYS A 406 26.69 -8.73 22.47
N ASN A 407 27.92 -8.36 22.81
CA ASN A 407 28.88 -9.27 23.45
C ASN A 407 28.70 -9.38 24.97
N ASN A 408 27.92 -8.49 25.59
CA ASN A 408 27.71 -8.47 27.03
C ASN A 408 26.36 -9.14 27.38
N GLU A 409 26.41 -10.16 28.23
CA GLU A 409 25.24 -10.93 28.68
C GLU A 409 24.24 -10.06 29.46
N GLU A 410 24.72 -9.07 30.21
CA GLU A 410 23.85 -8.15 30.96
C GLU A 410 23.02 -7.27 30.01
N THR A 411 23.65 -6.74 28.95
CA THR A 411 22.93 -5.92 27.96
C THR A 411 22.00 -6.77 27.11
N ALA A 412 22.39 -8.00 26.78
CA ALA A 412 21.51 -8.97 26.12
C ALA A 412 20.25 -9.22 26.96
N THR A 413 20.43 -9.47 28.25
CA THR A 413 19.32 -9.72 29.19
C THR A 413 18.39 -8.52 29.29
N LYS A 414 18.93 -7.30 29.42
CA LYS A 414 18.12 -6.07 29.47
C LYS A 414 17.35 -5.86 28.16
N ALA A 415 17.96 -6.11 27.01
CA ALA A 415 17.32 -5.98 25.72
C ALA A 415 16.16 -6.98 25.53
N VAL A 416 16.34 -8.24 25.92
CA VAL A 416 15.25 -9.24 25.86
C VAL A 416 14.13 -8.91 26.86
N GLN A 417 14.46 -8.42 28.06
CA GLN A 417 13.46 -7.94 29.02
C GLN A 417 12.65 -6.77 28.46
N ARG A 418 13.31 -5.81 27.79
CA ARG A 418 12.61 -4.71 27.14
C ARG A 418 11.69 -5.19 26.01
N ALA A 419 12.10 -6.21 25.25
CA ALA A 419 11.24 -6.86 24.27
C ALA A 419 10.01 -7.57 24.91
N GLU A 420 10.18 -8.24 26.07
CA GLU A 420 9.09 -8.80 26.88
C GLU A 420 8.11 -7.69 27.32
N GLU A 421 8.62 -6.54 27.80
CA GLU A 421 7.80 -5.41 28.20
C GLU A 421 6.94 -4.85 27.05
N LEU A 422 7.52 -4.68 25.85
CA LEU A 422 6.77 -4.22 24.68
C LEU A 422 5.70 -5.23 24.24
N LEU A 423 5.97 -6.53 24.36
CA LEU A 423 4.99 -7.58 24.12
C LEU A 423 3.85 -7.54 25.16
N ASP A 424 4.17 -7.32 26.43
CA ASP A 424 3.17 -7.16 27.49
C ASP A 424 2.30 -5.91 27.24
N GLN A 425 2.92 -4.79 26.85
CA GLN A 425 2.19 -3.56 26.51
C GLN A 425 1.18 -3.77 25.38
N THR A 426 1.60 -4.38 24.27
CA THR A 426 0.68 -4.69 23.16
C THR A 426 -0.44 -5.64 23.56
N SER A 427 -0.10 -6.65 24.35
CA SER A 427 -1.05 -7.63 24.89
C SER A 427 -2.10 -6.95 25.78
N LEU A 428 -1.67 -6.04 26.65
CA LEU A 428 -2.56 -5.26 27.51
C LEU A 428 -3.46 -4.32 26.69
N LEU A 429 -2.92 -3.62 25.69
CA LEU A 429 -3.71 -2.77 24.80
C LEU A 429 -4.78 -3.57 24.04
N PHE A 430 -4.44 -4.77 23.58
CA PHE A 430 -5.41 -5.70 22.97
C PHE A 430 -6.49 -6.12 23.97
N LEU A 431 -6.12 -6.56 25.18
CA LEU A 431 -7.06 -7.06 26.17
C LEU A 431 -7.98 -5.97 26.74
N ALA A 432 -7.45 -4.77 26.97
CA ALA A 432 -8.20 -3.65 27.54
C ALA A 432 -9.18 -3.04 26.54
N GLY A 433 -8.73 -2.79 25.30
CA GLY A 433 -9.54 -2.14 24.27
C GLY A 433 -10.28 -3.09 23.32
N ARG A 434 -10.01 -4.40 23.36
CA ARG A 434 -10.42 -5.39 22.33
C ARG A 434 -10.16 -4.94 20.89
N ASN A 435 -9.14 -4.10 20.70
CA ASN A 435 -8.83 -3.53 19.40
C ASN A 435 -7.94 -4.49 18.62
N ARG A 436 -8.45 -5.02 17.50
CA ARG A 436 -7.72 -5.96 16.63
C ARG A 436 -6.38 -5.40 16.14
N ALA A 437 -6.25 -4.08 16.01
CA ALA A 437 -5.01 -3.44 15.58
C ALA A 437 -3.82 -3.70 16.52
N PHE A 438 -4.06 -4.02 17.79
CA PHE A 438 -3.01 -4.32 18.78
C PHE A 438 -2.82 -5.82 19.04
N LYS A 439 -3.62 -6.70 18.44
CA LYS A 439 -3.51 -8.15 18.68
C LYS A 439 -2.10 -8.62 18.29
N PRO A 440 -1.27 -9.11 19.24
CA PRO A 440 0.03 -9.65 18.92
C PRO A 440 -0.09 -10.86 18.00
N THR A 441 0.82 -10.98 17.04
CA THR A 441 0.82 -12.09 16.09
C THR A 441 1.67 -13.24 16.61
N LYS A 442 1.52 -14.44 16.01
CA LYS A 442 2.41 -15.57 16.27
C LYS A 442 3.89 -15.17 16.14
N VAL A 443 4.23 -14.40 15.10
CA VAL A 443 5.60 -13.91 14.87
C VAL A 443 6.10 -13.06 16.03
N THR A 444 5.25 -12.19 16.58
CA THR A 444 5.60 -11.33 17.71
C THR A 444 5.97 -12.15 18.96
N PHE A 445 5.21 -13.21 19.25
CA PHE A 445 5.50 -14.13 20.36
C PHE A 445 6.77 -14.96 20.11
N ASP A 446 6.90 -15.51 18.91
CA ASP A 446 8.03 -16.36 18.54
C ASP A 446 9.36 -15.58 18.64
N LEU A 447 9.39 -14.28 18.26
CA LEU A 447 10.57 -13.42 18.40
C LEU A 447 11.10 -13.34 19.84
N VAL A 448 10.23 -13.09 20.81
CA VAL A 448 10.62 -12.96 22.23
C VAL A 448 10.91 -14.33 22.84
N SER A 449 10.09 -15.35 22.52
CA SER A 449 10.32 -16.72 22.97
C SER A 449 11.67 -17.25 22.50
N ASP A 450 12.03 -17.05 21.23
CA ASP A 450 13.29 -17.53 20.67
C ASP A 450 14.49 -16.77 21.24
N ALA A 451 14.32 -15.51 21.63
CA ALA A 451 15.34 -14.77 22.35
C ALA A 451 15.61 -15.38 23.74
N TYR A 452 14.57 -15.72 24.51
CA TYR A 452 14.74 -16.41 25.81
C TYR A 452 15.26 -17.84 25.69
N LYS A 453 14.91 -18.58 24.63
CA LYS A 453 15.47 -19.92 24.38
C LYS A 453 16.99 -19.87 24.20
N ARG A 454 17.52 -18.83 23.53
CA ARG A 454 18.96 -18.63 23.37
C ARG A 454 19.68 -18.35 24.69
N MET A 455 18.97 -17.81 25.68
CA MET A 455 19.46 -17.56 27.03
C MET A 455 19.21 -18.74 28.00
N ASP A 456 18.68 -19.87 27.51
CA ASP A 456 18.23 -21.02 28.31
C ASP A 456 17.22 -20.69 29.44
N ASP A 457 16.47 -19.58 29.33
CA ASP A 457 15.43 -19.22 30.31
C ASP A 457 14.09 -19.90 30.00
N LYS A 458 14.01 -21.19 30.35
CA LYS A 458 12.80 -22.03 30.18
C LYS A 458 11.58 -21.47 30.93
N LYS A 459 11.77 -20.72 32.02
CA LYS A 459 10.67 -20.15 32.80
C LYS A 459 10.01 -19.02 32.01
N SER A 460 10.80 -18.12 31.45
CA SER A 460 10.29 -17.00 30.63
C SER A 460 9.62 -17.49 29.35
N VAL A 461 10.17 -18.51 28.69
CA VAL A 461 9.53 -19.16 27.52
C VAL A 461 8.13 -19.68 27.88
N LYS A 462 7.99 -20.38 29.01
CA LYS A 462 6.68 -20.89 29.45
C LYS A 462 5.69 -19.77 29.76
N ARG A 463 6.14 -18.62 30.30
CA ARG A 463 5.28 -17.45 30.53
C ARG A 463 4.74 -16.87 29.24
N ILE A 464 5.60 -16.72 28.22
CA ILE A 464 5.21 -16.18 26.91
C ILE A 464 4.18 -17.10 26.23
N GLU A 465 4.38 -18.42 26.31
CA GLU A 465 3.42 -19.38 25.76
C GLU A 465 2.06 -19.32 26.47
N GLN A 466 2.06 -19.17 27.80
CA GLN A 466 0.82 -18.96 28.56
C GLN A 466 0.11 -17.65 28.18
N LEU A 467 0.87 -16.56 27.98
CA LEU A 467 0.32 -15.29 27.51
C LEU A 467 -0.31 -15.43 26.13
N ARG A 468 0.35 -16.12 25.21
CA ARG A 468 -0.18 -16.42 23.87
C ARG A 468 -1.49 -17.19 23.93
N GLN A 469 -1.55 -18.28 24.70
CA GLN A 469 -2.78 -19.05 24.90
C GLN A 469 -3.92 -18.19 25.46
N ARG A 470 -3.62 -17.28 26.39
CA ARG A 470 -4.59 -16.33 26.94
C ARG A 470 -5.14 -15.38 25.88
N ILE A 471 -4.27 -14.82 25.02
CA ILE A 471 -4.70 -13.95 23.92
C ILE A 471 -5.53 -14.71 22.88
N ASP A 472 -5.13 -15.92 22.51
CA ASP A 472 -5.83 -16.72 21.50
C ASP A 472 -7.18 -17.25 22.01
N SER A 473 -7.27 -17.60 23.30
CA SER A 473 -8.52 -18.01 23.95
C SER A 473 -9.54 -16.87 24.14
N THR A 474 -9.09 -15.62 24.04
CA THR A 474 -9.98 -14.46 24.17
C THR A 474 -10.87 -14.36 22.93
N ARG A 475 -12.07 -14.97 23.00
CA ARG A 475 -13.10 -14.87 21.96
C ARG A 475 -13.52 -13.42 21.77
N MET A 476 -13.35 -12.92 20.55
CA MET A 476 -13.95 -11.66 20.12
C MET A 476 -15.47 -11.87 20.04
N LYS A 477 -16.28 -10.97 20.62
CA LYS A 477 -17.69 -10.88 20.21
C LYS A 477 -17.68 -10.44 18.75
N ALA A 478 -18.33 -11.23 17.90
CA ALA A 478 -18.38 -11.03 16.45
C ALA A 478 -19.02 -9.69 16.10
#